data_AF-A0A7S1E5G1-F1
#
_entry.id   AF-A0A7S1E5G1-F1
#
_cell.length_a   1.000
_cell.length_b   1.000
_cell.length_c   1.000
_cell.angle_alpha   90.00
_cell.angle_beta   90.00
_cell.angle_gamma   90.00
#
_symmetry.space_group_name_H-M   'P 1'
#
loop_
_entity.id
_entity.type
_entity.pdbx_description
1 polymer ?
#
loop_
_entity_poly.entity_id
_entity_poly.type
_entity_poly.pdbx_seq_one_letter_code
_entity_poly.pdbx_strand_id
1 'polypeptide(L)'
;ELKKTEKKQERSNEIRAALNAYTDALSFSSDKYLLNVDKATKKSMVREDRLPDVKQVITSDMGMRYLYRNQVLTAMDDVKAEMKYQHDSPTKEWTDLLDLLQTAEEAMQRWLSLIDAADVKDA
;
A
#
# COMPACT_ATOMS: atom_id res chain seq x y z
N GLU A 1 20.79 14.23 2.02
CA GLU A 1 19.53 15.01 2.13
C GLU A 1 18.27 14.14 2.07
N LEU A 2 17.82 13.61 0.92
CA LEU A 2 16.56 12.85 0.79
C LEU A 2 16.35 11.71 1.81
N LYS A 3 17.31 10.79 1.95
CA LYS A 3 17.22 9.67 2.92
C LYS A 3 17.08 10.10 4.38
N LYS A 4 17.63 11.26 4.76
CA LYS A 4 17.49 11.81 6.12
C LYS A 4 16.11 12.42 6.33
N THR A 5 15.57 13.08 5.30
CA THR A 5 14.22 13.64 5.31
C THR A 5 13.17 12.54 5.36
N GLU A 6 13.34 11.47 4.57
CA GLU A 6 12.49 10.27 4.61
C GLU A 6 12.49 9.62 5.99
N LYS A 7 13.67 9.38 6.59
CA LYS A 7 13.77 8.85 7.97
C LYS A 7 13.11 9.72 9.04
N LYS A 8 13.09 11.04 8.82
CA LYS A 8 12.42 11.98 9.73
C LYS A 8 10.90 11.93 9.55
N GLN A 9 10.43 11.78 8.31
CA GLN A 9 9.02 11.60 7.96
C GLN A 9 8.47 10.21 8.35
N GLU A 10 9.31 9.18 8.40
CA GLU A 10 8.96 7.87 8.94
C GLU A 10 8.51 7.94 10.40
N ARG A 11 9.11 8.84 11.19
CA ARG A 11 8.76 9.03 12.60
C ARG A 11 7.64 10.02 12.84
N SER A 12 7.26 10.81 11.84
CA SER A 12 6.27 11.88 12.00
C SER A 12 4.84 11.45 11.63
N ASN A 13 4.67 10.21 11.15
CA ASN A 13 3.37 9.67 10.79
C ASN A 13 3.33 8.19 11.15
N GLU A 14 2.49 7.86 12.13
CA GLU A 14 2.38 6.53 12.74
C GLU A 14 1.92 5.48 11.72
N ILE A 15 1.03 5.87 10.79
CA ILE A 15 0.58 5.00 9.70
C ILE A 15 1.78 4.66 8.80
N ARG A 16 2.55 5.67 8.38
CA ARG A 16 3.76 5.42 7.57
C ARG A 16 4.74 4.50 8.31
N ALA A 17 4.97 4.76 9.61
CA ALA A 17 5.87 3.96 10.43
C ALA A 17 5.43 2.49 10.48
N ALA A 18 4.15 2.23 10.75
CA ALA A 18 3.60 0.88 10.86
C ALA A 18 3.69 0.11 9.54
N LEU A 19 3.26 0.74 8.43
CA LEU A 19 3.27 0.10 7.11
C LEU A 19 4.70 -0.15 6.62
N ASN A 20 5.64 0.75 6.90
CA ASN A 20 7.06 0.53 6.61
C ASN A 20 7.66 -0.58 7.45
N ALA A 21 7.38 -0.62 8.76
CA ALA A 21 7.93 -1.63 9.66
C ALA A 21 7.60 -3.05 9.19
N TYR A 22 6.36 -3.30 8.75
CA TYR A 22 6.00 -4.57 8.16
C TYR A 22 6.71 -4.81 6.82
N THR A 23 6.70 -3.81 5.92
CA THR A 23 7.31 -3.93 4.59
C THR A 23 8.81 -4.21 4.66
N ASP A 24 9.53 -3.60 5.60
CA ASP A 24 10.97 -3.78 5.81
C ASP A 24 11.32 -5.14 6.43
N ALA A 25 10.37 -5.76 7.15
CA ALA A 25 10.53 -7.08 7.75
C ALA A 25 10.27 -8.24 6.76
N LEU A 26 9.81 -7.96 5.53
CA LEU A 26 9.50 -8.98 4.54
C LEU A 26 10.76 -9.74 4.11
N SER A 27 10.70 -11.07 4.26
CA SER A 27 11.71 -11.99 3.72
C SER A 27 11.31 -12.46 2.33
N PHE A 28 12.02 -12.00 1.31
CA PHE A 28 11.82 -12.40 -0.07
C PHE A 28 12.52 -13.73 -0.37
N SER A 29 11.78 -14.85 -0.32
CA SER A 29 12.27 -16.16 -0.80
C SER A 29 11.69 -16.48 -2.18
N SER A 30 12.50 -17.04 -3.09
CA SER A 30 12.08 -17.47 -4.43
C SER A 30 10.86 -18.38 -4.43
N ASP A 31 10.69 -19.16 -3.36
CA ASP A 31 9.62 -20.16 -3.23
C ASP A 31 8.24 -19.52 -2.95
N LYS A 32 8.21 -18.25 -2.52
CA LYS A 32 6.97 -17.50 -2.22
C LYS A 32 6.45 -16.71 -3.44
N TYR A 33 7.33 -16.33 -4.37
CA TYR A 33 6.96 -15.53 -5.54
C TYR A 33 6.62 -16.42 -6.74
N LEU A 34 5.51 -17.15 -6.60
CA LEU A 34 4.96 -17.96 -7.69
C LEU A 34 4.12 -17.08 -8.63
N LEU A 35 4.37 -17.20 -9.93
CA LEU A 35 3.57 -16.53 -10.96
C LEU A 35 2.13 -17.08 -10.94
N ASN A 36 1.20 -16.32 -10.37
CA ASN A 36 -0.21 -16.67 -10.26
C ASN A 36 -1.01 -16.17 -11.48
N VAL A 37 -0.72 -16.75 -12.65
CA VAL A 37 -1.50 -16.52 -13.88
C VAL A 37 -2.11 -17.83 -14.36
N ASP A 38 -3.23 -17.75 -15.08
CA ASP A 38 -3.86 -18.93 -15.64
C ASP A 38 -2.94 -19.64 -16.67
N LYS A 39 -3.22 -20.93 -16.91
CA LYS A 39 -2.36 -21.76 -17.77
C LYS A 39 -2.24 -21.22 -19.20
N ALA A 40 -3.28 -20.58 -19.74
CA ALA A 40 -3.25 -20.07 -21.11
C ALA A 40 -2.35 -18.83 -21.20
N THR A 41 -2.49 -17.89 -20.25
CA THR A 41 -1.61 -16.71 -20.15
C THR A 41 -0.16 -17.12 -19.94
N LYS A 42 0.12 -18.06 -19.01
CA LYS A 42 1.48 -18.58 -18.78
C LYS A 42 2.09 -19.15 -20.06
N LYS A 43 1.30 -19.90 -20.85
CA LYS A 43 1.76 -20.49 -22.11
C LYS A 43 2.07 -19.42 -23.17
N SER A 44 1.31 -18.33 -23.22
CA SER A 44 1.63 -17.19 -24.10
C SER A 44 2.92 -16.51 -23.68
N MET A 45 3.10 -16.23 -22.39
CA MET A 45 4.30 -15.60 -21.85
C MET A 45 5.56 -16.43 -22.10
N VAL A 46 5.47 -17.76 -22.02
CA VAL A 46 6.57 -18.68 -22.38
C VAL A 46 6.92 -18.57 -23.87
N ARG A 47 5.92 -18.53 -24.75
CA ARG A 47 6.15 -18.42 -26.21
C ARG A 47 6.73 -17.08 -26.62
N GLU A 48 6.40 -16.02 -25.90
CA GLU A 48 6.85 -14.66 -26.16
C GLU A 48 8.16 -14.32 -25.43
N ASP A 49 8.72 -15.25 -24.65
CA ASP A 49 9.89 -15.04 -23.78
C ASP A 49 9.72 -13.88 -22.79
N ARG A 50 8.52 -13.79 -22.19
CA ARG A 50 8.10 -12.71 -21.28
C ARG A 50 7.81 -13.19 -19.86
N LEU A 51 8.35 -14.35 -19.46
CA LEU A 51 8.21 -14.79 -18.07
C LEU A 51 8.97 -13.83 -17.15
N PRO A 52 8.31 -13.24 -16.14
CA PRO A 52 8.98 -12.31 -15.25
C PRO A 52 10.00 -13.04 -14.37
N ASP A 53 11.16 -12.42 -14.20
CA ASP A 53 12.15 -12.85 -13.22
C ASP A 53 11.62 -12.61 -11.79
N VAL A 54 12.06 -13.40 -10.82
CA VAL A 54 11.72 -13.26 -9.40
C VAL A 54 11.97 -11.83 -8.92
N LYS A 55 13.06 -11.20 -9.37
CA LYS A 55 13.36 -9.79 -9.06
C LYS A 55 12.28 -8.83 -9.57
N GLN A 56 11.72 -9.08 -10.74
CA GLN A 56 10.66 -8.26 -11.31
C GLN A 56 9.36 -8.43 -10.53
N VAL A 57 9.04 -9.66 -10.11
CA VAL A 57 7.88 -9.94 -9.25
C VAL A 57 8.02 -9.23 -7.90
N ILE A 58 9.19 -9.34 -7.24
CA ILE A 58 9.47 -8.66 -5.98
C ILE A 58 9.36 -7.13 -6.13
N THR A 59 9.95 -6.58 -7.19
CA THR A 59 9.91 -5.13 -7.44
C THR A 59 8.47 -4.65 -7.65
N SER A 60 7.66 -5.44 -8.35
CA SER A 60 6.24 -5.15 -8.55
C SER A 60 5.46 -5.16 -7.23
N ASP A 61 5.64 -6.20 -6.40
CA ASP A 61 5.01 -6.30 -5.08
C ASP A 61 5.37 -5.11 -4.19
N MET A 62 6.66 -4.77 -4.10
CA MET A 62 7.13 -3.61 -3.34
C MET A 62 6.57 -2.29 -3.87
N GLY A 63 6.49 -2.15 -5.21
CA GLY A 63 5.87 -1.01 -5.86
C GLY A 63 4.40 -0.84 -5.44
N MET A 64 3.63 -1.94 -5.41
CA MET A 64 2.22 -1.93 -4.98
C MET A 64 2.08 -1.55 -3.51
N ARG A 65 2.93 -2.09 -2.62
CA ARG A 65 2.92 -1.73 -1.19
C ARG A 65 3.18 -0.24 -1.00
N TYR A 66 4.17 0.32 -1.70
CA TYR A 66 4.46 1.75 -1.62
C TYR A 66 3.36 2.62 -2.21
N LEU A 67 2.74 2.18 -3.31
CA LEU A 67 1.62 2.86 -3.93
C LEU A 67 0.45 2.98 -2.95
N TYR A 68 -0.04 1.85 -2.41
CA TYR A 68 -1.20 1.87 -1.52
C TYR A 68 -0.88 2.55 -0.19
N ARG A 69 0.32 2.39 0.37
CA ARG A 69 0.76 3.16 1.54
C ARG A 69 0.66 4.66 1.27
N ASN A 70 1.18 5.13 0.14
CA ASN A 70 1.12 6.55 -0.20
C ASN A 70 -0.32 7.02 -0.40
N GLN A 71 -1.19 6.22 -1.03
CA GLN A 71 -2.62 6.54 -1.16
C GLN A 71 -3.32 6.67 0.19
N VAL A 72 -3.08 5.75 1.13
CA VAL A 72 -3.60 5.85 2.50
C VAL A 72 -3.17 7.17 3.15
N LEU A 73 -1.89 7.51 3.03
CA LEU A 73 -1.34 8.71 3.67
C LEU A 73 -1.93 9.99 3.08
N THR A 74 -2.03 10.07 1.75
CA THR A 74 -2.68 11.20 1.07
C THR A 74 -4.13 11.33 1.47
N ALA A 75 -4.91 10.23 1.41
CA ALA A 75 -6.33 10.25 1.77
C ALA A 75 -6.53 10.67 3.23
N MET A 76 -5.68 10.21 4.15
CA MET A 76 -5.74 10.61 5.55
C MET A 76 -5.34 12.08 5.79
N ASP A 77 -4.44 12.64 4.99
CA ASP A 77 -4.11 14.06 5.04
C ASP A 77 -5.28 14.91 4.52
N ASP A 78 -5.97 14.47 3.47
CA ASP A 78 -7.19 15.10 2.95
C ASP A 78 -8.35 15.02 3.97
N VAL A 79 -8.56 13.86 4.62
CA VAL A 79 -9.53 13.69 5.71
C VAL A 79 -9.27 14.69 6.84
N LYS A 80 -8.01 14.86 7.26
CA LYS A 80 -7.66 15.82 8.32
C LYS A 80 -7.93 17.26 7.89
N ALA A 81 -7.62 17.60 6.64
CA ALA A 81 -7.87 18.93 6.10
C ALA A 81 -9.38 19.21 6.03
N GLU A 82 -10.16 18.27 5.53
CA GLU A 82 -11.61 18.39 5.41
C GLU A 82 -12.29 18.45 6.78
N MET A 83 -11.89 17.59 7.73
CA MET A 83 -12.40 17.64 9.09
C MET A 83 -12.15 19.01 9.74
N LYS A 84 -10.98 19.61 9.52
CA LYS A 84 -10.66 20.95 10.02
C LYS A 84 -11.52 22.02 9.34
N TYR A 85 -11.66 21.96 8.02
CA TYR A 85 -12.52 22.86 7.26
C TYR A 85 -13.97 22.79 7.76
N GLN A 86 -14.51 21.58 7.89
CA GLN A 86 -15.85 21.36 8.41
C GLN A 86 -15.99 21.85 9.83
N HIS A 87 -15.00 21.65 10.71
CA HIS A 87 -15.03 22.15 12.08
C HIS A 87 -15.20 23.69 12.14
N ASP A 88 -14.53 24.42 11.25
CA ASP A 88 -14.56 25.88 11.23
C ASP A 88 -15.72 26.45 10.39
N SER A 89 -16.37 25.63 9.56
CA SER A 89 -17.51 26.03 8.72
C SER A 89 -18.80 26.28 9.56
N PRO A 90 -19.57 27.34 9.26
CA PRO A 90 -20.85 27.62 9.94
C PRO A 90 -21.97 26.63 9.57
N THR A 91 -21.86 25.98 8.41
CA THR A 91 -22.74 24.91 7.94
C THR A 91 -21.92 23.66 7.72
N LYS A 92 -22.29 22.57 8.40
CA LYS A 92 -21.59 21.29 8.28
C LYS A 92 -22.15 20.50 7.12
N GLU A 93 -21.28 20.08 6.22
CA GLU A 93 -21.56 19.20 5.11
C GLU A 93 -20.59 18.02 5.26
N TRP A 94 -21.09 16.83 5.56
CA TRP A 94 -20.24 15.70 5.93
C TRP A 94 -20.04 14.69 4.79
N THR A 95 -20.61 14.92 3.61
CA THR A 95 -20.54 13.93 2.52
C THR A 95 -19.14 13.85 1.96
N ASP A 96 -18.49 14.99 1.72
CA ASP A 96 -17.09 15.03 1.27
C ASP A 96 -16.15 14.34 2.27
N LEU A 97 -16.36 14.55 3.57
CA LEU A 97 -15.58 13.87 4.61
C LEU A 97 -15.79 12.35 4.59
N LEU A 98 -17.03 11.89 4.38
CA LEU A 98 -17.35 10.47 4.31
C LEU A 98 -16.69 9.82 3.09
N ASP A 99 -16.72 10.47 1.93
CA ASP A 99 -16.12 9.97 0.69
C ASP A 99 -14.59 9.87 0.80
N LEU A 100 -13.95 10.84 1.46
CA LEU A 100 -12.52 10.79 1.76
C LEU A 100 -12.16 9.65 2.72
N LEU A 101 -12.99 9.40 3.74
CA LEU A 101 -12.80 8.28 4.66
C LEU A 101 -12.96 6.93 3.97
N GLN A 102 -13.94 6.78 3.07
CA GLN A 102 -14.10 5.57 2.25
C GLN A 102 -12.88 5.35 1.35
N THR A 103 -12.36 6.41 0.73
CA THR A 103 -11.13 6.33 -0.08
C THR A 103 -9.94 5.86 0.75
N ALA A 104 -9.77 6.38 1.97
CA ALA A 104 -8.72 5.96 2.90
C ALA A 104 -8.88 4.48 3.32
N GLU A 105 -10.11 4.05 3.61
CA GLU A 105 -10.45 2.67 3.94
C GLU A 105 -10.10 1.73 2.80
N GLU A 106 -10.56 2.01 1.57
CA GLU A 106 -10.29 1.19 0.41
C GLU A 106 -8.79 1.03 0.14
N ALA A 107 -8.03 2.13 0.20
CA ALA A 107 -6.58 2.09 0.06
C ALA A 107 -5.92 1.23 1.14
N MET A 108 -6.41 1.31 2.38
CA MET A 108 -5.90 0.50 3.49
C MET A 108 -6.23 -0.98 3.29
N GLN A 109 -7.46 -1.32 2.87
CA GLN A 109 -7.85 -2.70 2.56
C GLN A 109 -6.99 -3.28 1.45
N ARG A 110 -6.70 -2.49 0.40
CA ARG A 110 -5.79 -2.90 -0.67
C ARG A 110 -4.38 -3.16 -0.15
N TRP A 111 -3.86 -2.30 0.72
CA TRP A 111 -2.56 -2.53 1.33
C TRP A 111 -2.54 -3.79 2.21
N LEU A 112 -3.55 -3.98 3.06
CA LEU A 112 -3.69 -5.15 3.94
C LEU A 112 -3.84 -6.46 3.15
N SER A 113 -4.45 -6.41 1.97
CA SER A 113 -4.57 -7.59 1.09
C SER A 113 -3.23 -8.12 0.57
N LEU A 114 -2.15 -7.34 0.72
CA LEU A 114 -0.79 -7.75 0.38
C LEU A 114 -0.07 -8.44 1.55
N ILE A 115 -0.67 -8.54 2.74
CA ILE A 115 -0.12 -9.30 3.86
C ILE A 115 -0.42 -10.79 3.65
N ASP A 116 0.60 -11.63 3.81
CA ASP A 116 0.42 -13.08 3.74
C ASP A 116 -0.45 -13.55 4.91
N ALA A 117 -1.40 -14.45 4.66
CA ALA A 117 -2.27 -14.99 5.70
C ALA A 117 -1.50 -15.70 6.82
N ALA A 118 -0.31 -16.24 6.52
CA ALA A 118 0.59 -16.79 7.53
C ALA A 118 1.06 -15.73 8.52
N ASP A 119 1.44 -14.54 8.04
CA ASP A 119 1.91 -13.44 8.88
C ASP A 119 0.78 -12.88 9.76
N VAL A 120 -0.48 -12.92 9.29
CA VAL A 120 -1.66 -12.56 10.09
C VAL A 120 -1.91 -13.55 11.23
N LYS A 121 -1.62 -14.84 11.00
CA LYS A 121 -1.84 -15.89 11.99
C LYS A 121 -0.82 -15.85 13.14
N ASP A 122 0.38 -15.37 12.85
CA ASP A 122 1.50 -15.31 13.80
C ASP A 122 1.54 -13.99 14.61
N ALA A 123 0.62 -13.04 14.35
CA ALA A 123 0.47 -11.75 15.04
C ALA A 123 -0.40 -11.83 16.30
#